data_AF-A0A1J5GF61-F1
#
_entry.id   AF-A0A1J5GF61-F1
#
_cell.length_a   1.000
_cell.length_b   1.000
_cell.length_c   1.000
_cell.angle_alpha   90.00
_cell.angle_beta   90.00
_cell.angle_gamma   90.00
#
_symmetry.space_group_name_H-M   'P 1'
#
loop_
_entity.id
_entity.type
_entity.pdbx_description
1 polymer ?
#
loop_
_entity_poly.entity_id
_entity_poly.type
_entity_poly.pdbx_seq_one_letter_code
_entity_poly.pdbx_strand_id
1 'polypeptide(L)'
;MHIKQIYISLAIASGLATTLNLSNPAPIAAQTPQEIQKVAREITVRIDATRGGSGVIIAKQGNTYYVATAAHVFRDADSYTAITHDSKRHPINSVTIKKFQNNVDLAVVSFVSDRNYPVAKISRYLAQTYERRSFNNGIFDVAAIANQQQAVFVSGFPNLDEVSTTAYGETYVFNPGQIIDTSGSAISDPSPRARGYRITYSNLTHEGMSGGAVLDANARLIAIHGRNDGIIKAGDRVVERTLDEAKKDFRVNFGNSIGIPITTFLELLPNTGLQLNLQAENNAPRTIPVSVLDTWMPPILADKSSNPIFWINRGNQLWRIGKIKEAQADFDRAIQLTDKSFDKGIAWYAKGFVSGFNRDFQEALRSCTRAVELSPETYDGWRCKAGAEYRTGKLSEALISIDRAIELNKKSRTTMDISRLRNWSENPTDYTERGEILFVLDRKAEAIASFRKAIEVDDRMAGAWSNMGFVQMKMGDFAAAESSIDRAIAIDPKFAAAWSNRGRLLYERKRYLESVAAYDEASKLNPQDPEIWTNRGAALYFAGNKNQALKSVDQALSIDPNYKPAQEIRSQIGSN
;
A
#
# COMPACT_ATOMS: atom_id res chain seq x y z
N MET A 1 43.91 14.61 47.32
CA MET A 1 43.96 13.58 46.26
C MET A 1 42.52 13.11 46.04
N HIS A 2 41.76 13.40 44.99
CA HIS A 2 41.92 14.18 43.76
C HIS A 2 40.52 14.75 43.36
N ILE A 3 40.49 16.07 43.07
CA ILE A 3 39.66 16.81 42.07
C ILE A 3 38.12 16.65 42.18
N LYS A 4 37.45 17.42 43.06
CA LYS A 4 36.85 18.79 42.88
C LYS A 4 35.48 18.82 42.16
N GLN A 5 34.42 18.73 42.97
CA GLN A 5 33.20 19.55 42.83
C GLN A 5 33.53 21.01 43.13
N ILE A 6 33.01 21.96 42.33
CA ILE A 6 32.79 23.36 42.75
C ILE A 6 31.48 23.85 42.12
N TYR A 7 30.53 24.21 42.99
CA TYR A 7 29.35 25.05 42.72
C TYR A 7 29.77 26.48 42.35
N ILE A 8 28.92 27.27 41.68
CA ILE A 8 28.49 28.60 42.17
C ILE A 8 27.40 29.20 41.27
N SER A 9 26.47 29.84 41.98
CA SER A 9 25.22 30.47 41.63
C SER A 9 25.36 31.82 40.90
N LEU A 10 24.22 32.23 40.32
CA LEU A 10 23.89 33.49 39.64
C LEU A 10 24.58 34.77 40.16
N ALA A 11 25.00 35.61 39.20
CA ALA A 11 24.97 37.07 39.31
C ALA A 11 24.55 37.70 37.97
N ILE A 12 23.61 38.64 38.05
CA ILE A 12 22.96 39.36 36.95
C ILE A 12 23.90 40.47 36.46
N ALA A 13 24.18 40.53 35.15
CA ALA A 13 24.74 41.73 34.51
C ALA A 13 24.25 41.85 33.06
N SER A 14 23.70 43.03 32.78
CA SER A 14 23.13 43.54 31.54
C SER A 14 24.06 43.50 30.32
N GLY A 15 23.54 43.11 29.15
CA GLY A 15 24.21 43.37 27.88
C GLY A 15 23.65 42.61 26.68
N LEU A 16 22.88 43.32 25.85
CA LEU A 16 22.51 43.03 24.46
C LEU A 16 21.75 41.73 24.19
N ALA A 17 20.45 41.89 23.96
CA ALA A 17 19.62 40.92 23.26
C ALA A 17 20.15 40.70 21.83
N THR A 18 20.98 39.68 21.64
CA THR A 18 21.05 39.00 20.33
C THR A 18 19.82 38.12 20.23
N THR A 19 18.79 38.67 19.60
CA THR A 19 17.71 37.87 19.02
C THR A 19 18.36 36.85 18.09
N LEU A 20 18.43 35.58 18.51
CA LEU A 20 18.57 34.49 17.57
C LEU A 20 17.29 34.49 16.74
N ASN A 21 17.33 35.22 15.62
CA ASN A 21 16.46 34.97 14.50
C ASN A 21 16.75 33.52 14.09
N LEU A 22 15.95 32.59 14.61
CA LEU A 22 15.63 31.36 13.89
C LEU A 22 14.90 31.84 12.65
N SER A 23 15.65 32.27 11.64
CA SER A 23 15.13 32.33 10.29
C SER A 23 14.69 30.90 9.99
N ASN A 24 13.38 30.66 10.06
CA ASN A 24 12.78 29.57 9.32
C ASN A 24 13.47 29.57 7.97
N PRO A 25 14.11 28.46 7.53
CA PRO A 25 14.61 28.42 6.17
C PRO A 25 13.43 28.84 5.29
N ALA A 26 13.63 29.87 4.47
CA ALA A 26 12.62 30.31 3.54
C ALA A 26 12.03 29.06 2.89
N PRO A 27 10.69 28.90 2.82
CA PRO A 27 10.11 27.72 2.20
C PRO A 27 10.76 27.61 0.82
N ILE A 28 11.53 26.53 0.61
CA ILE A 28 12.08 26.22 -0.70
C ILE A 28 10.87 26.26 -1.61
N ALA A 29 10.86 27.20 -2.57
CA ALA A 29 9.69 27.47 -3.40
C ALA A 29 9.13 26.13 -3.87
N ALA A 30 7.90 25.82 -3.45
CA ALA A 30 7.32 24.50 -3.68
C ALA A 30 7.29 24.29 -5.19
N GLN A 31 7.97 23.25 -5.69
CA GLN A 31 7.82 22.91 -7.10
C GLN A 31 6.34 22.69 -7.36
N THR A 32 5.80 23.44 -8.30
CA THR A 32 4.41 23.36 -8.70
C THR A 32 4.12 21.99 -9.36
N PRO A 33 2.85 21.55 -9.49
CA PRO A 33 2.49 20.36 -10.28
C PRO A 33 3.12 20.36 -11.65
N GLN A 34 3.18 21.54 -12.25
CA GLN A 34 3.71 21.78 -13.58
C GLN A 34 5.21 21.44 -13.63
N GLU A 35 5.95 21.68 -12.56
CA GLU A 35 7.36 21.29 -12.47
C GLU A 35 7.54 19.78 -12.31
N ILE A 36 6.72 19.12 -11.48
CA ILE A 36 6.74 17.65 -11.37
C ILE A 36 6.34 17.02 -12.71
N GLN A 37 5.28 17.53 -13.33
CA GLN A 37 4.79 17.10 -14.64
C GLN A 37 5.83 17.29 -15.73
N LYS A 38 6.56 18.41 -15.72
CA LYS A 38 7.67 18.65 -16.65
C LYS A 38 8.73 17.56 -16.53
N VAL A 39 9.21 17.29 -15.31
CA VAL A 39 10.19 16.22 -15.08
C VAL A 39 9.62 14.87 -15.52
N ALA A 40 8.40 14.55 -15.09
CA ALA A 40 7.71 13.30 -15.42
C ALA A 40 7.58 13.09 -16.93
N ARG A 41 7.26 14.14 -17.68
CA ARG A 41 7.13 14.10 -19.14
C ARG A 41 8.47 13.89 -19.81
N GLU A 42 9.51 14.61 -19.38
CA GLU A 42 10.81 14.58 -20.03
C GLU A 42 11.55 13.24 -19.87
N ILE A 43 11.34 12.54 -18.73
CA ILE A 43 11.96 11.23 -18.43
C ILE A 43 11.15 10.03 -18.93
N THR A 44 9.87 10.21 -19.27
CA THR A 44 9.00 9.10 -19.67
C THR A 44 8.99 8.96 -21.19
N VAL A 45 9.15 7.73 -21.67
CA VAL A 45 9.07 7.36 -23.09
C VAL A 45 7.82 6.54 -23.36
N ARG A 46 7.25 6.69 -24.56
CA ARG A 46 6.27 5.74 -25.09
C ARG A 46 7.03 4.60 -25.76
N ILE A 47 6.62 3.36 -25.53
CA ILE A 47 7.17 2.19 -26.19
C ILE A 47 6.14 1.75 -27.22
N ASP A 48 6.37 2.10 -28.49
CA ASP A 48 5.51 1.72 -29.62
C ASP A 48 5.74 0.25 -29.98
N ALA A 49 4.65 -0.52 -29.98
CA ALA A 49 4.51 -1.89 -30.48
C ALA A 49 3.01 -2.22 -30.65
N THR A 50 2.67 -3.40 -31.18
CA THR A 50 1.27 -3.88 -31.30
C THR A 50 0.50 -3.81 -29.98
N ARG A 51 1.19 -4.10 -28.86
CA ARG A 51 0.71 -3.90 -27.48
C ARG A 51 1.79 -3.13 -26.72
N GLY A 52 1.94 -1.86 -27.09
CA GLY A 52 2.93 -0.94 -26.55
C GLY A 52 2.73 -0.61 -25.07
N GLY A 53 3.61 0.25 -24.57
CA GLY A 53 3.60 0.65 -23.16
C GLY A 53 4.28 1.99 -22.94
N SER A 54 4.73 2.20 -21.72
CA SER A 54 5.54 3.32 -21.29
C SER A 54 6.86 2.84 -20.68
N GLY A 55 7.83 3.73 -20.52
CA GLY A 55 9.09 3.44 -19.85
C GLY A 55 9.70 4.69 -19.26
N VAL A 56 10.65 4.54 -18.34
CA VAL A 56 11.34 5.65 -17.67
C VAL A 56 12.82 5.61 -17.96
N ILE A 57 13.40 6.71 -18.45
CA ILE A 57 14.84 6.86 -18.65
C ILE A 57 15.52 6.95 -17.28
N ILE A 58 16.31 5.93 -16.92
CA ILE A 58 16.91 5.79 -15.58
C ILE A 58 18.43 5.92 -15.56
N ALA A 59 19.10 5.79 -16.70
CA ALA A 59 20.55 5.99 -16.81
C ALA A 59 20.96 6.37 -18.24
N LYS A 60 22.15 6.97 -18.36
CA LYS A 60 22.84 7.22 -19.63
C LYS A 60 24.32 6.83 -19.51
N GLN A 61 24.86 6.13 -20.49
CA GLN A 61 26.29 5.81 -20.61
C GLN A 61 26.73 6.02 -22.06
N GLY A 62 27.65 6.97 -22.28
CA GLY A 62 27.92 7.47 -23.63
C GLY A 62 26.62 7.98 -24.28
N ASN A 63 26.30 7.48 -25.48
CA ASN A 63 25.06 7.81 -26.20
C ASN A 63 23.95 6.78 -25.96
N THR A 64 24.15 5.81 -25.07
CA THR A 64 23.17 4.77 -24.74
C THR A 64 22.31 5.21 -23.56
N TYR A 65 21.00 5.22 -23.75
CA TYR A 65 20.01 5.47 -22.70
C TYR A 65 19.38 4.16 -22.24
N TYR A 66 19.23 4.01 -20.92
CA TYR A 66 18.60 2.84 -20.30
C TYR A 66 17.22 3.22 -19.78
N VAL A 67 16.25 2.37 -20.08
CA VAL A 67 14.84 2.58 -19.77
C VAL A 67 14.34 1.43 -18.90
N ALA A 68 13.83 1.75 -17.71
CA ALA A 68 13.08 0.81 -16.87
C ALA A 68 11.61 0.81 -17.27
N THR A 69 11.01 -0.38 -17.33
CA THR A 69 9.61 -0.56 -17.75
C THR A 69 9.07 -1.91 -17.26
N ALA A 70 7.80 -2.20 -17.52
CA ALA A 70 7.20 -3.47 -17.17
C ALA A 70 7.60 -4.57 -18.19
N ALA A 71 7.96 -5.76 -17.71
CA ALA A 71 8.43 -6.86 -18.58
C ALA A 71 7.39 -7.28 -19.62
N HIS A 72 6.11 -7.18 -19.25
CA HIS A 72 4.99 -7.52 -20.11
C HIS A 72 4.78 -6.63 -21.32
N VAL A 73 5.43 -5.46 -21.38
CA VAL A 73 5.43 -4.63 -22.59
C VAL A 73 6.14 -5.37 -23.75
N PHE A 74 7.01 -6.34 -23.46
CA PHE A 74 7.77 -7.10 -24.46
C PHE A 74 7.28 -8.54 -24.60
N ARG A 75 6.12 -8.76 -25.23
CA ARG A 75 5.53 -10.10 -25.40
C ARG A 75 5.49 -10.59 -26.84
N ASP A 76 4.98 -9.80 -27.79
CA ASP A 76 4.61 -10.31 -29.11
C ASP A 76 4.80 -9.25 -30.22
N ALA A 77 6.02 -8.70 -30.39
CA ALA A 77 6.30 -7.80 -31.51
C ALA A 77 7.69 -8.03 -32.10
N ASP A 78 7.79 -7.90 -33.42
CA ASP A 78 9.04 -8.04 -34.19
C ASP A 78 10.02 -6.88 -33.92
N SER A 79 9.49 -5.72 -33.54
CA SER A 79 10.29 -4.54 -33.23
C SER A 79 9.60 -3.66 -32.19
N TYR A 80 10.42 -2.90 -31.47
CA TYR A 80 9.98 -1.95 -30.46
C TYR A 80 10.67 -0.61 -30.70
N THR A 81 9.94 0.50 -30.53
CA THR A 81 10.49 1.85 -30.69
C THR A 81 10.19 2.67 -29.45
N ALA A 82 11.22 3.28 -28.86
CA ALA A 82 11.06 4.29 -27.83
C ALA A 82 10.75 5.64 -28.49
N ILE A 83 9.72 6.33 -28.00
CA ILE A 83 9.37 7.69 -28.42
C ILE A 83 9.53 8.61 -27.24
N THR A 84 10.43 9.57 -27.38
CA THR A 84 10.76 10.55 -26.36
C THR A 84 9.78 11.72 -26.37
N HIS A 85 9.79 12.54 -25.32
CA HIS A 85 8.87 13.67 -25.15
C HIS A 85 8.91 14.70 -26.30
N ASP A 86 10.03 14.78 -27.03
CA ASP A 86 10.21 15.60 -28.24
C ASP A 86 9.73 14.89 -29.53
N SER A 87 8.92 13.83 -29.39
CA SER A 87 8.36 13.00 -30.46
C SER A 87 9.39 12.28 -31.34
N LYS A 88 10.64 12.16 -30.88
CA LYS A 88 11.69 11.44 -31.63
C LYS A 88 11.59 9.94 -31.39
N ARG A 89 11.73 9.19 -32.47
CA ARG A 89 11.65 7.72 -32.51
C ARG A 89 13.06 7.14 -32.44
N HIS A 90 13.28 6.22 -31.51
CA HIS A 90 14.55 5.52 -31.32
C HIS A 90 14.30 4.01 -31.28
N PRO A 91 14.85 3.22 -32.22
CA PRO A 91 14.73 1.77 -32.18
C PRO A 91 15.27 1.21 -30.86
N ILE A 92 14.52 0.32 -30.22
CA ILE A 92 14.97 -0.41 -29.03
C ILE A 92 15.78 -1.62 -29.49
N ASN A 93 16.98 -1.78 -28.94
CA ASN A 93 17.81 -2.94 -29.24
C ASN A 93 17.25 -4.19 -28.54
N SER A 94 16.75 -5.16 -29.30
CA SER A 94 16.14 -6.39 -28.80
C SER A 94 17.08 -7.24 -27.93
N VAL A 95 18.39 -7.20 -28.18
CA VAL A 95 19.42 -7.89 -27.37
C VAL A 95 19.55 -7.28 -25.97
N THR A 96 19.14 -6.03 -25.81
CA THR A 96 19.26 -5.29 -24.54
C THR A 96 18.05 -5.45 -23.63
N ILE A 97 17.02 -6.18 -24.07
CA ILE A 97 15.84 -6.47 -23.25
C ILE A 97 16.23 -7.46 -22.14
N LYS A 98 16.53 -6.92 -20.96
CA LYS A 98 16.85 -7.69 -19.75
C LYS A 98 15.61 -7.77 -18.87
N LYS A 99 14.88 -8.89 -18.95
CA LYS A 99 13.79 -9.23 -18.04
C LYS A 99 14.37 -9.75 -16.72
N PHE A 100 13.81 -9.30 -15.61
CA PHE A 100 14.28 -9.69 -14.29
C PHE A 100 13.87 -11.14 -13.94
N GLN A 101 14.70 -11.82 -13.15
CA GLN A 101 14.44 -13.19 -12.68
C GLN A 101 13.34 -13.23 -11.61
N ASN A 102 12.98 -14.43 -11.14
CA ASN A 102 11.99 -14.66 -10.08
C ASN A 102 10.61 -14.07 -10.40
N ASN A 103 10.24 -14.08 -11.68
CA ASN A 103 8.90 -13.73 -12.15
C ASN A 103 8.48 -12.26 -11.94
N VAL A 104 9.44 -11.40 -11.57
CA VAL A 104 9.20 -9.97 -11.39
C VAL A 104 8.93 -9.32 -12.73
N ASP A 105 7.83 -8.55 -12.82
CA ASP A 105 7.36 -7.94 -14.06
C ASP A 105 8.10 -6.64 -14.40
N LEU A 106 9.42 -6.68 -14.33
CA LEU A 106 10.33 -5.58 -14.69
C LEU A 106 11.22 -5.97 -15.87
N ALA A 107 11.56 -4.97 -16.68
CA ALA A 107 12.60 -5.05 -17.68
C ALA A 107 13.43 -3.77 -17.73
N VAL A 108 14.70 -3.91 -18.11
CA VAL A 108 15.52 -2.80 -18.65
C VAL A 108 15.69 -3.00 -20.14
N VAL A 109 15.55 -1.91 -20.88
CA VAL A 109 15.89 -1.84 -22.31
C VAL A 109 16.80 -0.65 -22.58
N SER A 110 17.32 -0.55 -23.81
CA SER A 110 18.10 0.61 -24.21
C SER A 110 17.84 1.06 -25.64
N PHE A 111 18.13 2.34 -25.89
CA PHE A 111 18.21 2.95 -27.22
C PHE A 111 19.42 3.89 -27.27
N VAL A 112 19.88 4.22 -28.48
CA VAL A 112 21.03 5.12 -28.70
C VAL A 112 20.54 6.46 -29.23
N SER A 113 21.07 7.56 -28.71
CA SER A 113 20.80 8.89 -29.22
C SER A 113 21.91 9.88 -28.86
N ASP A 114 22.23 10.78 -29.80
CA ASP A 114 23.14 11.91 -29.55
C ASP A 114 22.42 13.09 -28.88
N ARG A 115 21.09 13.04 -28.78
CA ARG A 115 20.28 14.03 -28.06
C ARG A 115 20.52 13.91 -26.57
N ASN A 116 20.31 14.99 -25.84
CA ASN A 116 20.40 15.00 -24.39
C ASN A 116 19.01 14.89 -23.75
N TYR A 117 18.69 13.71 -23.21
CA TYR A 117 17.45 13.46 -22.49
C TYR A 117 17.69 13.47 -20.99
N PRO A 118 16.82 14.11 -20.19
CA PRO A 118 16.88 14.02 -18.73
C PRO A 118 16.79 12.56 -18.26
N VAL A 119 17.52 12.27 -17.19
CA VAL A 119 17.52 10.96 -16.53
C VAL A 119 16.80 11.08 -15.20
N ALA A 120 15.96 10.12 -14.86
CA ALA A 120 15.22 10.10 -13.61
C ALA A 120 16.16 10.06 -12.40
N LYS A 121 15.88 10.92 -11.43
CA LYS A 121 16.35 10.72 -10.05
C LYS A 121 15.57 9.57 -9.42
N ILE A 122 16.22 8.79 -8.56
CA ILE A 122 15.65 7.63 -7.88
C ILE A 122 15.56 7.91 -6.39
N SER A 123 14.40 7.63 -5.80
CA SER A 123 14.26 7.64 -4.34
C SER A 123 14.58 6.26 -3.78
N ARG A 124 15.56 6.18 -2.88
CA ARG A 124 15.77 5.04 -1.96
C ARG A 124 14.86 5.13 -0.74
N TYR A 125 14.21 6.28 -0.54
CA TYR A 125 13.19 6.44 0.46
C TYR A 125 11.87 5.88 -0.05
N LEU A 126 11.33 4.88 0.66
CA LEU A 126 9.95 4.43 0.50
C LEU A 126 9.27 4.59 1.86
N ALA A 127 8.27 5.48 1.94
CA ALA A 127 7.42 5.56 3.11
C ALA A 127 6.68 4.23 3.26
N GLN A 128 6.90 3.54 4.38
CA GLN A 128 6.24 2.28 4.66
C GLN A 128 4.83 2.54 5.21
N THR A 129 3.82 2.34 4.37
CA THR A 129 2.41 2.61 4.67
C THR A 129 1.59 1.32 4.84
N TYR A 130 2.22 0.23 5.29
CA TYR A 130 1.58 -1.08 5.51
C TYR A 130 0.19 -0.97 6.17
N GLU A 131 -0.71 -1.90 5.85
CA GLU A 131 -1.84 -2.23 6.72
C GLU A 131 -1.32 -2.69 8.09
N ARG A 132 -1.17 -1.75 9.02
CA ARG A 132 -0.73 -2.00 10.39
C ARG A 132 -1.93 -2.46 11.22
N ARG A 133 -2.35 -3.71 11.01
CA ARG A 133 -3.37 -4.36 11.85
C ARG A 133 -2.74 -4.71 13.20
N SER A 134 -3.35 -4.25 14.29
CA SER A 134 -2.94 -4.57 15.66
C SER A 134 -4.14 -5.03 16.48
N PHE A 135 -3.89 -5.91 17.43
CA PHE A 135 -4.93 -6.41 18.32
C PHE A 135 -5.21 -5.42 19.45
N ASN A 136 -6.30 -4.66 19.33
CA ASN A 136 -6.72 -3.65 20.30
C ASN A 136 -8.21 -3.88 20.65
N ASN A 137 -8.60 -3.77 21.92
CA ASN A 137 -10.00 -3.90 22.38
C ASN A 137 -10.74 -5.16 21.89
N GLY A 138 -10.06 -6.31 21.82
CA GLY A 138 -10.68 -7.58 21.45
C GLY A 138 -10.81 -7.82 19.95
N ILE A 139 -10.38 -6.88 19.11
CA ILE A 139 -10.36 -7.01 17.65
C ILE A 139 -8.99 -6.63 17.10
N PHE A 140 -8.60 -7.26 16.00
CA PHE A 140 -7.55 -6.71 15.14
C PHE A 140 -8.16 -5.58 14.32
N ASP A 141 -7.62 -4.37 14.48
CA ASP A 141 -8.01 -3.21 13.69
C ASP A 141 -6.77 -2.54 13.10
N VAL A 142 -6.97 -1.87 11.98
CA VAL A 142 -6.02 -0.87 11.53
C VAL A 142 -6.26 0.38 12.37
N ALA A 143 -5.23 0.84 13.10
CA ALA A 143 -5.28 2.18 13.69
C ALA A 143 -5.72 3.16 12.59
N ALA A 144 -6.59 4.13 12.93
CA ALA A 144 -6.95 5.19 11.99
C ALA A 144 -5.63 5.73 11.44
N ILE A 145 -5.40 5.62 10.13
CA ILE A 145 -4.12 6.00 9.55
C ILE A 145 -4.00 7.51 9.77
N ALA A 146 -3.32 7.90 10.85
CA ALA A 146 -3.02 9.29 11.16
C ALA A 146 -1.92 9.84 10.23
N ASN A 147 -1.41 9.03 9.31
CA ASN A 147 -0.29 9.39 8.47
C ASN A 147 -0.78 10.01 7.18
N GLN A 148 -0.43 11.28 7.00
CA GLN A 148 -0.40 12.03 5.76
C GLN A 148 0.01 11.10 4.61
N GLN A 149 -0.95 10.59 3.85
CA GLN A 149 -0.65 9.72 2.72
C GLN A 149 0.23 10.49 1.76
N GLN A 150 1.43 9.96 1.50
CA GLN A 150 2.43 10.63 0.69
C GLN A 150 1.86 10.87 -0.71
N ALA A 151 1.95 12.11 -1.19
CA ALA A 151 1.58 12.43 -2.57
C ALA A 151 2.48 11.66 -3.56
N VAL A 152 1.84 11.14 -4.59
CA VAL A 152 2.45 10.35 -5.66
C VAL A 152 1.87 10.77 -7.00
N PHE A 153 2.71 10.76 -8.03
CA PHE A 153 2.36 11.22 -9.36
C PHE A 153 2.66 10.13 -10.35
N VAL A 154 1.66 9.75 -11.14
CA VAL A 154 1.80 8.70 -12.13
C VAL A 154 1.72 9.31 -13.50
N SER A 155 2.66 8.91 -14.37
CA SER A 155 2.65 9.33 -15.75
C SER A 155 2.95 8.21 -16.74
N GLY A 156 2.41 8.35 -17.94
CA GLY A 156 2.51 7.35 -18.99
C GLY A 156 1.67 7.71 -20.20
N PHE A 157 1.72 6.84 -21.21
CA PHE A 157 1.06 7.02 -22.49
C PHE A 157 -0.07 6.00 -22.62
N PRO A 158 -1.35 6.41 -22.59
CA PRO A 158 -2.46 5.49 -22.83
C PRO A 158 -2.50 4.97 -24.27
N ASN A 159 -3.20 3.86 -24.49
CA ASN A 159 -3.51 3.37 -25.83
C ASN A 159 -4.39 4.36 -26.60
N LEU A 160 -4.09 4.57 -27.88
CA LEU A 160 -4.75 5.56 -28.75
C LEU A 160 -6.27 5.38 -28.83
N ASP A 161 -6.75 4.14 -28.74
CA ASP A 161 -8.18 3.82 -28.84
C ASP A 161 -8.98 3.99 -27.53
N GLU A 162 -8.34 4.24 -26.39
CA GLU A 162 -9.05 4.53 -25.13
C GLU A 162 -9.46 6.01 -25.03
N VAL A 163 -8.82 6.89 -25.81
CA VAL A 163 -9.08 8.33 -25.79
C VAL A 163 -10.03 8.70 -26.92
N SER A 164 -11.33 8.44 -26.71
CA SER A 164 -12.40 8.96 -27.57
C SER A 164 -12.51 10.48 -27.45
N THR A 165 -11.84 11.21 -28.35
CA THR A 165 -12.26 12.51 -28.94
C THR A 165 -12.76 13.67 -28.05
N THR A 166 -12.52 13.71 -26.73
CA THR A 166 -12.84 14.91 -25.92
C THR A 166 -11.74 15.32 -24.93
N ALA A 167 -11.43 16.62 -24.96
CA ALA A 167 -10.73 17.48 -24.01
C ALA A 167 -9.21 17.37 -23.76
N TYR A 168 -8.52 16.25 -24.01
CA TYR A 168 -7.06 16.17 -23.80
C TYR A 168 -6.32 15.79 -25.08
N GLY A 169 -6.01 16.81 -25.87
CA GLY A 169 -5.00 16.70 -26.91
C GLY A 169 -3.62 16.44 -26.26
N GLU A 170 -2.85 15.56 -26.89
CA GLU A 170 -1.58 14.94 -26.44
C GLU A 170 -1.75 13.63 -25.66
N THR A 171 -1.15 12.55 -26.19
CA THR A 171 -1.26 11.15 -25.74
C THR A 171 -0.47 10.85 -24.45
N TYR A 172 -0.40 11.81 -23.53
CA TYR A 172 0.37 11.73 -22.29
C TYR A 172 -0.52 12.04 -21.09
N VAL A 173 -0.54 11.14 -20.11
CA VAL A 173 -1.29 11.28 -18.88
C VAL A 173 -0.32 11.57 -17.74
N PHE A 174 -0.69 12.53 -16.89
CA PHE A 174 -0.03 12.83 -15.62
C PHE A 174 -1.13 13.06 -14.58
N ASN A 175 -1.23 12.16 -13.62
CA ASN A 175 -2.26 12.23 -12.59
C ASN A 175 -1.63 12.22 -11.20
N PRO A 176 -2.01 13.15 -10.31
CA PRO A 176 -1.68 13.10 -8.89
C PRO A 176 -2.55 12.09 -8.14
N GLY A 177 -2.09 11.72 -6.95
CA GLY A 177 -2.75 10.76 -6.08
C GLY A 177 -1.93 10.55 -4.81
N GLN A 178 -2.28 9.52 -4.06
CA GLN A 178 -1.71 9.23 -2.75
C GLN A 178 -1.29 7.77 -2.66
N ILE A 179 -0.19 7.51 -1.96
CA ILE A 179 0.20 6.14 -1.61
C ILE A 179 -0.84 5.61 -0.62
N ILE A 180 -1.47 4.50 -0.97
CA ILE A 180 -2.46 3.83 -0.14
C ILE A 180 -1.78 2.76 0.71
N ASP A 181 -0.92 1.94 0.09
CA ASP A 181 -0.24 0.84 0.75
C ASP A 181 1.12 0.56 0.10
N THR A 182 2.09 0.12 0.89
CA THR A 182 3.40 -0.36 0.42
C THR A 182 3.70 -1.79 0.88
N SER A 183 2.71 -2.48 1.45
CA SER A 183 2.81 -3.90 1.79
C SER A 183 2.60 -4.81 0.58
N GLY A 184 1.97 -4.28 -0.46
CA GLY A 184 1.49 -5.05 -1.59
C GLY A 184 0.14 -5.70 -1.33
N SER A 185 -0.63 -5.23 -0.34
CA SER A 185 -2.02 -5.65 -0.10
C SER A 185 -2.86 -5.31 -1.32
N ALA A 186 -2.94 -6.28 -2.23
CA ALA A 186 -3.90 -6.24 -3.31
C ALA A 186 -5.30 -6.50 -2.73
N ILE A 187 -6.24 -5.67 -3.11
CA ILE A 187 -7.63 -5.66 -2.68
C ILE A 187 -8.34 -6.96 -3.11
N SER A 188 -8.01 -7.49 -4.30
CA SER A 188 -8.75 -8.62 -4.89
C SER A 188 -7.89 -9.70 -5.56
N ASP A 189 -6.71 -9.37 -6.11
CA ASP A 189 -5.84 -10.35 -6.78
C ASP A 189 -4.46 -10.38 -6.13
N PRO A 190 -4.06 -11.46 -5.44
CA PRO A 190 -2.72 -11.57 -4.83
C PRO A 190 -1.61 -11.85 -5.84
N SER A 191 -1.92 -12.29 -7.06
CA SER A 191 -0.95 -12.67 -8.10
C SER A 191 0.06 -11.57 -8.50
N PRO A 192 -0.26 -10.26 -8.42
CA PRO A 192 0.70 -9.19 -8.66
C PRO A 192 1.85 -9.19 -7.63
N ARG A 193 1.66 -9.65 -6.38
CA ARG A 193 2.75 -9.69 -5.40
C ARG A 193 3.88 -10.62 -5.84
N ALA A 194 3.52 -11.80 -6.36
CA ALA A 194 4.46 -12.76 -6.93
C ALA A 194 5.26 -12.18 -8.12
N ARG A 195 4.76 -11.09 -8.72
CA ARG A 195 5.37 -10.36 -9.83
C ARG A 195 6.06 -9.06 -9.41
N GLY A 196 6.19 -8.83 -8.10
CA GLY A 196 6.89 -7.67 -7.52
C GLY A 196 6.03 -6.42 -7.29
N TYR A 197 4.73 -6.46 -7.60
CA TYR A 197 3.84 -5.33 -7.35
C TYR A 197 3.59 -5.17 -5.85
N ARG A 198 4.22 -4.16 -5.24
CA ARG A 198 4.23 -3.96 -3.79
C ARG A 198 4.00 -2.51 -3.36
N ILE A 199 3.65 -1.62 -4.29
CA ILE A 199 3.14 -0.28 -3.97
C ILE A 199 1.76 -0.09 -4.60
N THR A 200 0.83 0.43 -3.81
CA THR A 200 -0.56 0.69 -4.18
C THR A 200 -0.86 2.17 -3.97
N TYR A 201 -1.50 2.81 -4.95
CA TYR A 201 -1.77 4.25 -4.95
C TYR A 201 -3.09 4.58 -5.64
N SER A 202 -3.66 5.74 -5.31
CA SER A 202 -5.01 6.14 -5.75
C SER A 202 -5.08 6.73 -7.16
N ASN A 203 -3.94 7.02 -7.80
CA ASN A 203 -3.90 7.70 -9.10
C ASN A 203 -4.77 7.00 -10.15
N LEU A 204 -5.48 7.77 -10.95
CA LEU A 204 -6.22 7.24 -12.10
C LEU A 204 -5.22 6.89 -13.22
N THR A 205 -5.35 5.69 -13.79
CA THR A 205 -4.46 5.20 -14.85
C THR A 205 -5.27 4.46 -15.92
N HIS A 206 -4.69 4.36 -17.11
CA HIS A 206 -5.33 3.87 -18.34
C HIS A 206 -4.52 2.71 -18.95
N GLU A 207 -5.14 1.92 -19.82
CA GLU A 207 -4.44 0.87 -20.56
C GLU A 207 -3.35 1.49 -21.44
N GLY A 208 -2.20 0.83 -21.56
CA GLY A 208 -1.02 1.34 -22.27
C GLY A 208 -0.05 2.13 -21.39
N MET A 209 -0.47 2.60 -20.21
CA MET A 209 0.44 3.30 -19.28
C MET A 209 1.46 2.37 -18.59
N SER A 210 1.35 1.05 -18.76
CA SER A 210 2.25 0.06 -18.17
C SER A 210 3.72 0.38 -18.42
N GLY A 211 4.53 0.38 -17.37
CA GLY A 211 5.93 0.77 -17.40
C GLY A 211 6.19 2.26 -17.17
N GLY A 212 5.13 3.07 -17.01
CA GLY A 212 5.21 4.50 -16.75
C GLY A 212 5.80 4.86 -15.38
N ALA A 213 6.19 6.13 -15.24
CA ALA A 213 6.83 6.65 -14.03
C ALA A 213 5.83 6.83 -12.89
N VAL A 214 6.20 6.38 -11.70
CA VAL A 214 5.55 6.71 -10.43
C VAL A 214 6.53 7.52 -9.59
N LEU A 215 6.20 8.79 -9.33
CA LEU A 215 7.10 9.76 -8.72
C LEU A 215 6.62 10.22 -7.34
N ASP A 216 7.55 10.54 -6.45
CA ASP A 216 7.24 11.26 -5.22
C ASP A 216 7.11 12.78 -5.45
N ALA A 217 6.79 13.50 -4.37
CA ALA A 217 6.63 14.94 -4.41
C ALA A 217 7.89 15.72 -4.80
N ASN A 218 9.10 15.13 -4.74
CA ASN A 218 10.35 15.74 -5.20
C ASN A 218 10.68 15.37 -6.67
N ALA A 219 9.71 14.82 -7.40
CA ALA A 219 9.85 14.33 -8.77
C ALA A 219 10.90 13.19 -8.92
N ARG A 220 11.07 12.37 -7.89
CA ARG A 220 11.97 11.21 -7.92
C ARG A 220 11.18 9.94 -8.16
N LEU A 221 11.73 9.04 -8.98
CA LEU A 221 11.15 7.73 -9.27
C LEU A 221 11.11 6.87 -8.01
N ILE A 222 9.91 6.43 -7.63
CA ILE A 222 9.65 5.55 -6.49
C ILE A 222 9.11 4.17 -6.92
N ALA A 223 8.50 4.07 -8.11
CA ALA A 223 8.03 2.81 -8.66
C ALA A 223 7.88 2.87 -10.18
N ILE A 224 7.77 1.69 -10.79
CA ILE A 224 7.33 1.50 -12.17
C ILE A 224 5.85 1.09 -12.15
N HIS A 225 4.99 1.87 -12.80
CA HIS A 225 3.57 1.54 -12.92
C HIS A 225 3.41 0.26 -13.72
N GLY A 226 2.40 -0.56 -13.42
CA GLY A 226 2.13 -1.67 -14.33
C GLY A 226 0.69 -2.10 -14.50
N ARG A 227 -0.21 -1.89 -13.53
CA ARG A 227 -1.64 -2.17 -13.72
C ARG A 227 -2.49 -1.55 -12.61
N ASN A 228 -3.79 -1.77 -12.69
CA ASN A 228 -4.72 -1.50 -11.61
C ASN A 228 -4.89 -2.80 -10.79
N ASP A 229 -4.89 -2.65 -9.46
CA ASP A 229 -5.44 -3.63 -8.53
C ASP A 229 -6.96 -3.70 -8.71
N GLY A 230 -7.53 -4.89 -8.63
CA GLY A 230 -8.93 -5.09 -8.96
C GLY A 230 -9.28 -6.19 -9.94
N ILE A 231 -10.58 -6.54 -9.95
CA ILE A 231 -11.17 -7.50 -10.88
C ILE A 231 -11.09 -6.95 -12.31
N ILE A 232 -10.20 -7.51 -13.15
CA ILE A 232 -10.40 -7.54 -14.61
C ILE A 232 -10.93 -8.92 -14.97
N LYS A 233 -12.25 -9.11 -14.91
CA LYS A 233 -12.92 -10.28 -15.51
C LYS A 233 -14.33 -9.92 -16.00
N ALA A 234 -14.56 -10.10 -17.30
CA ALA A 234 -15.90 -10.35 -17.81
C ALA A 234 -16.20 -11.84 -17.62
N GLY A 235 -16.79 -12.15 -16.47
CA GLY A 235 -17.15 -13.49 -16.03
C GLY A 235 -15.96 -14.28 -15.50
N ASP A 236 -16.14 -14.92 -14.35
CA ASP A 236 -15.53 -16.23 -14.21
C ASP A 236 -15.92 -17.04 -15.46
N ARG A 237 -14.88 -17.44 -16.23
CA ARG A 237 -14.84 -18.44 -17.32
C ARG A 237 -14.76 -18.04 -18.81
N VAL A 238 -14.80 -16.78 -19.28
CA VAL A 238 -14.69 -16.53 -20.76
C VAL A 238 -13.96 -15.23 -21.18
N VAL A 239 -12.80 -14.88 -20.58
CA VAL A 239 -11.87 -13.88 -21.19
C VAL A 239 -10.54 -14.50 -21.58
N GLU A 240 -10.46 -15.83 -21.52
CA GLU A 240 -9.29 -16.59 -21.96
C GLU A 240 -9.32 -16.89 -23.47
N ARG A 241 -10.37 -16.48 -24.17
CA ARG A 241 -10.30 -16.27 -25.61
C ARG A 241 -10.30 -14.77 -25.80
N THR A 242 -9.11 -14.29 -26.17
CA THR A 242 -8.85 -12.94 -26.67
C THR A 242 -9.21 -11.81 -25.70
N LEU A 243 -8.15 -11.23 -25.09
CA LEU A 243 -8.12 -9.80 -24.75
C LEU A 243 -8.61 -8.91 -25.91
N ASP A 244 -8.62 -9.47 -27.13
CA ASP A 244 -9.12 -8.89 -28.37
C ASP A 244 -10.66 -9.01 -28.61
N GLU A 245 -11.44 -9.78 -27.83
CA GLU A 245 -12.89 -10.02 -28.13
C GLU A 245 -13.90 -9.49 -27.10
N ALA A 246 -13.50 -9.20 -25.86
CA ALA A 246 -14.38 -8.46 -24.96
C ALA A 246 -14.48 -7.01 -25.46
N LYS A 247 -15.63 -6.60 -26.00
CA LYS A 247 -15.90 -5.18 -26.27
C LYS A 247 -15.51 -4.36 -25.02
N LYS A 248 -14.73 -3.30 -25.22
CA LYS A 248 -14.15 -2.44 -24.17
C LYS A 248 -15.18 -1.95 -23.13
N ASP A 249 -16.46 -1.94 -23.48
CA ASP A 249 -17.61 -1.53 -22.65
C ASP A 249 -17.93 -2.41 -21.43
N PHE A 250 -17.25 -3.56 -21.24
CA PHE A 250 -17.56 -4.53 -20.17
C PHE A 250 -16.46 -4.75 -19.12
N ARG A 251 -15.36 -3.99 -19.15
CA ARG A 251 -14.27 -4.14 -18.17
C ARG A 251 -14.58 -3.37 -16.88
N VAL A 252 -14.62 -4.08 -15.75
CA VAL A 252 -14.63 -3.47 -14.42
C VAL A 252 -13.17 -3.15 -14.05
N ASN A 253 -12.93 -1.95 -13.53
CA ASN A 253 -11.63 -1.50 -13.02
C ASN A 253 -11.87 -1.01 -11.58
N PHE A 254 -12.03 -1.95 -10.64
CA PHE A 254 -12.37 -1.65 -9.24
C PHE A 254 -11.23 -1.98 -8.29
N GLY A 255 -10.75 -1.04 -7.47
CA GLY A 255 -9.52 -1.17 -6.68
C GLY A 255 -8.58 -0.01 -6.94
N ASN A 256 -7.31 -0.07 -6.54
CA ASN A 256 -6.31 1.01 -6.68
C ASN A 256 -5.34 0.78 -7.86
N SER A 257 -4.36 1.65 -8.09
CA SER A 257 -3.30 1.38 -9.05
C SER A 257 -2.07 0.80 -8.36
N ILE A 258 -1.35 -0.10 -9.03
CA ILE A 258 -0.20 -0.81 -8.46
C ILE A 258 1.05 -0.68 -9.30
N GLY A 259 2.18 -0.62 -8.61
CA GLY A 259 3.51 -0.54 -9.19
C GLY A 259 4.51 -1.46 -8.52
N ILE A 260 5.63 -1.64 -9.19
CA ILE A 260 6.79 -2.34 -8.64
C ILE A 260 7.69 -1.28 -8.01
N PRO A 261 7.96 -1.34 -6.69
CA PRO A 261 8.83 -0.38 -6.03
C PRO A 261 10.18 -0.30 -6.72
N ILE A 262 10.73 0.91 -6.82
CA ILE A 262 12.07 1.09 -7.40
C ILE A 262 13.15 0.44 -6.55
N THR A 263 12.90 0.23 -5.25
CA THR A 263 13.78 -0.55 -4.37
C THR A 263 13.90 -2.00 -4.82
N THR A 264 12.81 -2.63 -5.29
CA THR A 264 12.84 -3.96 -5.91
C THR A 264 13.72 -3.96 -7.15
N PHE A 265 13.64 -2.92 -7.98
CA PHE A 265 14.53 -2.76 -9.13
C PHE A 265 16.00 -2.67 -8.70
N LEU A 266 16.31 -1.84 -7.69
CA LEU A 266 17.67 -1.69 -7.17
C LEU A 266 18.24 -2.98 -6.57
N GLU A 267 17.42 -3.76 -5.85
CA GLU A 267 17.78 -5.06 -5.28
C GLU A 267 18.15 -6.08 -6.36
N LEU A 268 17.42 -6.08 -7.48
CA LEU A 268 17.58 -7.09 -8.52
C LEU A 268 18.53 -6.67 -9.65
N LEU A 269 18.83 -5.39 -9.80
CA LEU A 269 19.68 -4.87 -10.88
C LEU A 269 21.05 -5.58 -10.96
N PRO A 270 21.76 -5.86 -9.83
CA PRO A 270 23.04 -6.58 -9.89
C PRO A 270 22.95 -7.96 -10.57
N ASN A 271 21.80 -8.64 -10.46
CA ASN A 271 21.59 -9.97 -11.05
C ASN A 271 21.47 -9.94 -12.59
N THR A 272 21.33 -8.76 -13.18
CA THR A 272 21.25 -8.59 -14.64
C THR A 272 22.62 -8.50 -15.31
N GLY A 273 23.69 -8.30 -14.52
CA GLY A 273 25.04 -7.97 -15.00
C GLY A 273 25.20 -6.53 -15.48
N LEU A 274 24.15 -5.70 -15.44
CA LEU A 274 24.23 -4.28 -15.77
C LEU A 274 24.83 -3.49 -14.60
N GLN A 275 25.81 -2.64 -14.89
CA GLN A 275 26.36 -1.67 -13.95
C GLN A 275 25.93 -0.27 -14.41
N LEU A 276 24.90 0.29 -13.79
CA LEU A 276 24.34 1.59 -14.15
C LEU A 276 24.70 2.66 -13.11
N ASN A 277 25.06 3.86 -13.57
CA ASN A 277 25.25 5.01 -12.69
C ASN A 277 23.90 5.70 -12.47
N LEU A 278 23.27 5.40 -11.32
CA LEU A 278 21.92 5.87 -10.98
C LEU A 278 22.00 7.10 -10.06
N GLN A 279 21.19 8.12 -10.34
CA GLN A 279 21.08 9.31 -9.50
C GLN A 279 20.14 9.04 -8.32
N ALA A 280 20.66 8.52 -7.21
CA ALA A 280 19.85 8.10 -6.06
C ALA A 280 19.91 9.07 -4.88
N GLU A 281 18.76 9.31 -4.23
CA GLU A 281 18.60 10.11 -3.02
C GLU A 281 17.82 9.33 -1.94
N ASN A 282 18.08 9.55 -0.64
CA ASN A 282 17.46 8.76 0.45
C ASN A 282 16.72 9.59 1.52
N ASN A 283 16.55 10.89 1.31
CA ASN A 283 15.77 11.75 2.19
C ASN A 283 14.26 11.59 1.93
N ALA A 284 13.45 11.81 2.98
CA ALA A 284 12.01 11.85 2.86
C ALA A 284 11.56 12.91 1.85
N PRO A 285 10.52 12.65 1.04
CA PRO A 285 9.96 13.63 0.14
C PRO A 285 9.24 14.73 0.94
N ARG A 286 9.11 15.90 0.33
CA ARG A 286 8.29 16.97 0.90
C ARG A 286 6.82 16.56 1.00
N THR A 287 6.11 17.11 1.97
CA THR A 287 4.67 16.89 2.15
C THR A 287 3.88 17.85 1.26
N ILE A 288 2.84 17.35 0.61
CA ILE A 288 1.84 18.15 -0.11
C ILE A 288 0.51 17.98 0.64
N PRO A 289 -0.16 19.07 1.09
CA PRO A 289 -1.46 18.96 1.74
C PRO A 289 -2.49 18.33 0.81
N VAL A 290 -3.39 17.49 1.37
CA VAL A 290 -4.46 16.84 0.61
C VAL A 290 -5.33 17.86 -0.12
N SER A 291 -5.67 18.96 0.55
CA SER A 291 -6.45 20.06 -0.05
C SER A 291 -5.80 20.68 -1.29
N VAL A 292 -4.47 20.67 -1.38
CA VAL A 292 -3.74 21.13 -2.58
C VAL A 292 -3.79 20.05 -3.65
N LEU A 293 -3.57 18.79 -3.28
CA LEU A 293 -3.62 17.65 -4.19
C LEU A 293 -5.00 17.52 -4.88
N ASP A 294 -6.08 17.79 -4.14
CA ASP A 294 -7.46 17.76 -4.63
C ASP A 294 -7.69 18.76 -5.78
N THR A 295 -6.97 19.89 -5.79
CA THR A 295 -7.06 20.88 -6.88
C THR A 295 -6.39 20.43 -8.17
N TRP A 296 -5.60 19.36 -8.15
CA TRP A 296 -4.84 18.86 -9.30
C TRP A 296 -5.42 17.57 -9.88
N MET A 297 -6.52 17.08 -9.32
CA MET A 297 -7.10 15.81 -9.73
C MET A 297 -7.64 15.86 -11.16
N PRO A 298 -7.47 14.77 -11.92
CA PRO A 298 -7.98 14.68 -13.29
C PRO A 298 -9.52 14.70 -13.31
N PRO A 299 -10.12 15.06 -14.45
CA PRO A 299 -11.55 14.92 -14.63
C PRO A 299 -11.96 13.45 -14.52
N ILE A 300 -13.13 13.25 -13.94
CA ILE A 300 -13.76 11.95 -13.76
C ILE A 300 -14.47 11.57 -15.06
N LEU A 301 -14.65 10.27 -15.31
CA LEU A 301 -15.41 9.77 -16.46
C LEU A 301 -16.74 10.52 -16.65
N ALA A 302 -16.93 11.10 -17.84
CA ALA A 302 -18.14 11.82 -18.22
C ALA A 302 -19.33 10.85 -18.35
N ASP A 303 -20.52 11.29 -17.92
CA ASP A 303 -21.73 10.47 -17.81
C ASP A 303 -22.08 9.68 -19.09
N LYS A 304 -22.17 8.35 -18.95
CA LYS A 304 -22.75 7.44 -19.94
C LYS A 304 -23.92 6.71 -19.28
N SER A 305 -25.10 7.30 -19.42
CA SER A 305 -26.23 7.07 -18.52
C SER A 305 -26.83 5.65 -18.50
N SER A 306 -26.58 4.81 -19.51
CA SER A 306 -27.22 3.50 -19.68
C SER A 306 -26.35 2.28 -19.35
N ASN A 307 -25.04 2.41 -19.12
CA ASN A 307 -24.16 1.25 -18.89
C ASN A 307 -23.88 1.04 -17.38
N PRO A 308 -24.31 -0.05 -16.72
CA PRO A 308 -24.04 -0.29 -15.30
C PRO A 308 -22.55 -0.40 -14.97
N ILE A 309 -21.73 -0.96 -15.86
CA ILE A 309 -20.26 -1.09 -15.67
C ILE A 309 -19.58 0.28 -15.65
N PHE A 310 -20.09 1.24 -16.44
CA PHE A 310 -19.61 2.62 -16.41
C PHE A 310 -19.76 3.22 -15.02
N TRP A 311 -20.92 3.04 -14.38
CA TRP A 311 -21.20 3.57 -13.05
C TRP A 311 -20.33 2.90 -11.98
N ILE A 312 -20.06 1.59 -12.08
CA ILE A 312 -19.09 0.93 -11.19
C ILE A 312 -17.69 1.53 -11.33
N ASN A 313 -17.23 1.76 -12.57
CA ASN A 313 -15.90 2.32 -12.82
C ASN A 313 -15.79 3.78 -12.36
N ARG A 314 -16.83 4.60 -12.61
CA ARG A 314 -16.86 5.98 -12.14
C ARG A 314 -16.94 6.07 -10.62
N GLY A 315 -17.72 5.19 -9.99
CA GLY A 315 -17.77 5.03 -8.54
C GLY A 315 -16.41 4.66 -7.95
N ASN A 316 -15.65 3.77 -8.60
CA ASN A 316 -14.27 3.47 -8.19
C ASN A 316 -13.35 4.69 -8.30
N GLN A 317 -13.45 5.48 -9.38
CA GLN A 317 -12.67 6.71 -9.53
C GLN A 317 -13.00 7.71 -8.43
N LEU A 318 -14.28 7.89 -8.11
CA LEU A 318 -14.77 8.75 -7.02
C LEU A 318 -14.28 8.28 -5.65
N TRP A 319 -14.29 6.97 -5.39
CA TRP A 319 -13.76 6.40 -4.15
C TRP A 319 -12.26 6.67 -3.99
N ARG A 320 -11.45 6.44 -5.04
CA ARG A 320 -9.99 6.68 -5.05
C ARG A 320 -9.62 8.11 -4.65
N ILE A 321 -10.50 9.06 -4.92
CA ILE A 321 -10.30 10.49 -4.65
C ILE A 321 -11.09 11.00 -3.44
N GLY A 322 -11.59 10.11 -2.59
CA GLY A 322 -12.27 10.47 -1.35
C GLY A 322 -13.70 10.99 -1.51
N LYS A 323 -14.28 10.99 -2.71
CA LYS A 323 -15.69 11.34 -2.97
C LYS A 323 -16.61 10.16 -2.68
N ILE A 324 -16.63 9.74 -1.41
CA ILE A 324 -17.29 8.51 -0.96
C ILE A 324 -18.81 8.54 -1.21
N LYS A 325 -19.48 9.67 -0.98
CA LYS A 325 -20.94 9.78 -1.15
C LYS A 325 -21.34 9.63 -2.62
N GLU A 326 -20.60 10.29 -3.51
CA GLU A 326 -20.81 10.22 -4.95
C GLU A 326 -20.47 8.82 -5.48
N ALA A 327 -19.42 8.17 -4.96
CA ALA A 327 -19.11 6.78 -5.28
C ALA A 327 -20.26 5.84 -4.92
N GLN A 328 -20.84 5.98 -3.73
CA GLN A 328 -22.00 5.19 -3.29
C GLN A 328 -23.22 5.40 -4.19
N ALA A 329 -23.50 6.65 -4.58
CA ALA A 329 -24.59 6.96 -5.51
C ALA A 329 -24.39 6.31 -6.88
N ASP A 330 -23.15 6.26 -7.38
CA ASP A 330 -22.82 5.58 -8.63
C ASP A 330 -23.03 4.06 -8.54
N PHE A 331 -22.65 3.43 -7.43
CA PHE A 331 -22.92 2.00 -7.23
C PHE A 331 -24.42 1.71 -7.15
N ASP A 332 -25.19 2.56 -6.46
CA ASP A 332 -26.65 2.46 -6.43
C ASP A 332 -27.26 2.59 -7.83
N ARG A 333 -26.73 3.50 -8.66
CA ARG A 333 -27.15 3.64 -10.04
C ARG A 333 -26.83 2.39 -10.86
N ALA A 334 -25.63 1.81 -10.70
CA ALA A 334 -25.25 0.56 -11.35
C ALA A 334 -26.20 -0.59 -10.98
N ILE A 335 -26.57 -0.72 -9.69
CA ILE A 335 -27.51 -1.73 -9.19
C ILE A 335 -28.89 -1.58 -9.84
N GLN A 336 -29.36 -0.35 -10.05
CA GLN A 336 -30.66 -0.08 -10.67
C GLN A 336 -30.68 -0.37 -12.18
N LEU A 337 -29.55 -0.22 -12.86
CA LEU A 337 -29.45 -0.33 -14.32
C LEU A 337 -29.25 -1.76 -14.84
N THR A 338 -29.07 -2.75 -13.96
CA THR A 338 -28.87 -4.14 -14.38
C THR A 338 -29.80 -5.11 -13.68
N ASP A 339 -30.41 -5.98 -14.48
CA ASP A 339 -31.19 -7.13 -14.03
C ASP A 339 -30.37 -8.43 -14.06
N LYS A 340 -29.14 -8.38 -14.59
CA LYS A 340 -28.23 -9.53 -14.62
C LYS A 340 -27.67 -9.75 -13.22
N SER A 341 -27.93 -10.92 -12.63
CA SER A 341 -27.52 -11.29 -11.26
C SER A 341 -26.03 -11.03 -11.02
N PHE A 342 -25.17 -11.44 -11.96
CA PHE A 342 -23.72 -11.29 -11.83
C PHE A 342 -23.26 -9.82 -11.81
N ASP A 343 -23.66 -9.01 -12.79
CA ASP A 343 -23.32 -7.58 -12.85
C ASP A 343 -23.84 -6.83 -11.60
N LYS A 344 -25.04 -7.22 -11.13
CA LYS A 344 -25.64 -6.69 -9.91
C LYS A 344 -24.82 -7.08 -8.68
N GLY A 345 -24.34 -8.32 -8.62
CA GLY A 345 -23.44 -8.82 -7.58
C GLY A 345 -22.15 -8.01 -7.47
N ILE A 346 -21.53 -7.65 -8.60
CA ILE A 346 -20.33 -6.79 -8.63
C ILE A 346 -20.63 -5.40 -8.06
N ALA A 347 -21.75 -4.79 -8.46
CA ALA A 347 -22.12 -3.46 -7.97
C ALA A 347 -22.39 -3.47 -6.45
N TRP A 348 -23.03 -4.53 -5.94
CA TRP A 348 -23.19 -4.74 -4.49
C TRP A 348 -21.86 -4.97 -3.76
N TYR A 349 -20.94 -5.72 -4.35
CA TYR A 349 -19.58 -5.88 -3.81
C TYR A 349 -18.87 -4.52 -3.72
N ALA A 350 -18.87 -3.75 -4.80
CA ALA A 350 -18.25 -2.44 -4.85
C ALA A 350 -18.81 -1.50 -3.77
N LYS A 351 -20.14 -1.49 -3.61
CA LYS A 351 -20.82 -0.74 -2.57
C LYS A 351 -20.38 -1.18 -1.17
N GLY A 352 -20.43 -2.48 -0.89
CA GLY A 352 -20.11 -3.01 0.44
C GLY A 352 -18.64 -2.81 0.81
N PHE A 353 -17.73 -2.99 -0.15
CA PHE A 353 -16.32 -2.71 0.01
C PHE A 353 -16.07 -1.25 0.40
N VAL A 354 -16.62 -0.29 -0.35
CA VAL A 354 -16.43 1.14 -0.06
C VAL A 354 -17.07 1.54 1.27
N SER A 355 -18.22 0.97 1.63
CA SER A 355 -18.84 1.18 2.94
C SER A 355 -17.95 0.68 4.08
N GLY A 356 -17.30 -0.48 3.90
CA GLY A 356 -16.33 -1.02 4.87
C GLY A 356 -15.12 -0.10 5.05
N PHE A 357 -14.58 0.46 3.96
CA PHE A 357 -13.53 1.48 4.01
C PHE A 357 -13.97 2.74 4.77
N ASN A 358 -15.23 3.14 4.61
CA ASN A 358 -15.83 4.26 5.33
C ASN A 358 -16.24 3.92 6.79
N ARG A 359 -15.92 2.71 7.28
CA ARG A 359 -16.29 2.18 8.60
C ARG A 359 -17.80 2.05 8.84
N ASP A 360 -18.61 2.06 7.78
CA ASP A 360 -20.02 1.69 7.85
C ASP A 360 -20.14 0.17 7.70
N PHE A 361 -19.79 -0.55 8.77
CA PHE A 361 -19.71 -2.01 8.75
C PHE A 361 -21.08 -2.69 8.62
N GLN A 362 -22.15 -2.02 9.02
CA GLN A 362 -23.51 -2.53 8.85
C GLN A 362 -23.92 -2.49 7.37
N GLU A 363 -23.65 -1.37 6.69
CA GLU A 363 -23.89 -1.27 5.25
C GLU A 363 -22.98 -2.20 4.45
N ALA A 364 -21.71 -2.31 4.86
CA ALA A 364 -20.75 -3.24 4.26
C ALA A 364 -21.27 -4.68 4.34
N LEU A 365 -21.73 -5.09 5.52
CA LEU A 365 -22.26 -6.44 5.75
C LEU A 365 -23.50 -6.70 4.89
N ARG A 366 -24.45 -5.77 4.85
CA ARG A 366 -25.67 -5.88 4.04
C ARG A 366 -25.33 -6.03 2.57
N SER A 367 -24.48 -5.14 2.05
CA SER A 367 -24.11 -5.11 0.64
C SER A 367 -23.29 -6.32 0.21
N CYS A 368 -22.30 -6.74 1.01
CA CYS A 368 -21.48 -7.91 0.68
C CYS A 368 -22.22 -9.23 0.88
N THR A 369 -23.21 -9.29 1.79
CA THR A 369 -24.17 -10.41 1.83
C THR A 369 -24.96 -10.49 0.53
N ARG A 370 -25.49 -9.36 0.04
CA ARG A 370 -26.24 -9.34 -1.22
C ARG A 370 -25.36 -9.71 -2.42
N ALA A 371 -24.09 -9.31 -2.41
CA ALA A 371 -23.12 -9.68 -3.44
C ALA A 371 -22.94 -11.20 -3.53
N VAL A 372 -22.72 -11.89 -2.41
CA VAL A 372 -22.54 -13.36 -2.43
C VAL A 372 -23.82 -14.15 -2.67
N GLU A 373 -25.00 -13.60 -2.33
CA GLU A 373 -26.29 -14.21 -2.71
C GLU A 373 -26.49 -14.22 -4.22
N LEU A 374 -26.05 -13.15 -4.90
CA LEU A 374 -26.20 -12.99 -6.35
C LEU A 374 -25.06 -13.64 -7.14
N SER A 375 -23.90 -13.81 -6.52
CA SER A 375 -22.67 -14.32 -7.15
C SER A 375 -21.84 -15.16 -6.16
N PRO A 376 -22.37 -16.33 -5.71
CA PRO A 376 -21.76 -17.16 -4.66
C PRO A 376 -20.42 -17.82 -5.04
N GLU A 377 -20.07 -17.80 -6.32
CA GLU A 377 -18.79 -18.25 -6.86
C GLU A 377 -17.66 -17.21 -6.73
N THR A 378 -17.98 -15.97 -6.36
CA THR A 378 -17.01 -14.87 -6.36
C THR A 378 -16.18 -14.83 -5.08
N TYR A 379 -14.86 -14.97 -5.22
CA TYR A 379 -13.90 -14.85 -4.12
C TYR A 379 -14.03 -13.52 -3.36
N ASP A 380 -14.08 -12.40 -4.08
CA ASP A 380 -14.08 -11.05 -3.50
C ASP A 380 -15.32 -10.74 -2.66
N GLY A 381 -16.49 -11.23 -3.09
CA GLY A 381 -17.73 -11.09 -2.34
C GLY A 381 -17.65 -11.75 -0.96
N TRP A 382 -17.15 -12.99 -0.90
CA TRP A 382 -16.98 -13.73 0.35
C TRP A 382 -15.94 -13.10 1.27
N ARG A 383 -14.81 -12.63 0.70
CA ARG A 383 -13.80 -11.92 1.47
C ARG A 383 -14.33 -10.62 2.07
N CYS A 384 -15.06 -9.82 1.28
CA CYS A 384 -15.70 -8.61 1.79
C CYS A 384 -16.69 -8.93 2.93
N LYS A 385 -17.53 -9.95 2.73
CA LYS A 385 -18.50 -10.39 3.74
C LYS A 385 -17.81 -10.81 5.04
N ALA A 386 -16.74 -11.60 4.95
CA ALA A 386 -15.97 -12.04 6.12
C ALA A 386 -15.41 -10.84 6.92
N GLY A 387 -14.84 -9.85 6.22
CA GLY A 387 -14.35 -8.63 6.86
C GLY A 387 -15.48 -7.85 7.56
N ALA A 388 -16.64 -7.71 6.93
CA ALA A 388 -17.79 -7.02 7.54
C ALA A 388 -18.40 -7.79 8.73
N GLU A 389 -18.49 -9.12 8.65
CA GLU A 389 -18.94 -9.99 9.75
C GLU A 389 -18.01 -9.87 10.96
N TYR A 390 -16.70 -9.92 10.73
CA TYR A 390 -15.70 -9.74 11.77
C TYR A 390 -15.85 -8.39 12.49
N ARG A 391 -15.98 -7.30 11.72
CA ARG A 391 -16.13 -5.94 12.27
C ARG A 391 -17.47 -5.67 12.95
N THR A 392 -18.47 -6.51 12.71
CA THR A 392 -19.78 -6.46 13.37
C THR A 392 -19.90 -7.49 14.51
N GLY A 393 -18.83 -8.21 14.85
CA GLY A 393 -18.78 -9.16 15.96
C GLY A 393 -19.36 -10.55 15.64
N LYS A 394 -19.70 -10.83 14.37
CA LYS A 394 -20.20 -12.12 13.90
C LYS A 394 -19.04 -13.07 13.59
N LEU A 395 -18.27 -13.41 14.61
CA LEU A 395 -16.97 -14.07 14.46
C LEU A 395 -17.05 -15.48 13.85
N SER A 396 -18.07 -16.25 14.23
CA SER A 396 -18.27 -17.62 13.72
C SER A 396 -18.62 -17.60 12.23
N GLU A 397 -19.50 -16.68 11.82
CA GLU A 397 -19.88 -16.46 10.43
C GLU A 397 -18.70 -15.93 9.61
N ALA A 398 -17.93 -14.99 10.17
CA ALA A 398 -16.73 -14.46 9.54
C ALA A 398 -15.73 -15.57 9.20
N LEU A 399 -15.55 -16.54 10.12
CA LEU A 399 -14.68 -17.69 9.89
C LEU A 399 -15.17 -18.57 8.72
N ILE A 400 -16.48 -18.81 8.65
CA ILE A 400 -17.08 -19.58 7.54
C ILE A 400 -16.88 -18.83 6.21
N SER A 401 -17.13 -17.52 6.20
CA SER A 401 -17.00 -16.69 5.01
C SER A 401 -15.55 -16.59 4.51
N ILE A 402 -14.55 -16.44 5.39
CA ILE A 402 -13.14 -16.41 4.98
C ILE A 402 -12.66 -17.77 4.50
N ASP A 403 -13.10 -18.87 5.13
CA ASP A 403 -12.79 -20.23 4.67
C ASP A 403 -13.36 -20.48 3.27
N ARG A 404 -14.56 -19.97 2.99
CA ARG A 404 -15.17 -20.04 1.67
C ARG A 404 -14.40 -19.22 0.64
N ALA A 405 -13.94 -18.01 0.99
CA ALA A 405 -13.11 -17.20 0.11
C ALA A 405 -11.80 -17.95 -0.24
N ILE A 406 -11.09 -18.48 0.76
CA ILE A 406 -9.86 -19.26 0.56
C ILE A 406 -10.11 -20.49 -0.33
N GLU A 407 -11.23 -21.19 -0.14
CA GLU A 407 -11.61 -22.33 -0.98
C GLU A 407 -11.82 -21.91 -2.45
N LEU A 408 -12.55 -20.81 -2.69
CA LEU A 408 -12.82 -20.30 -4.04
C LEU A 408 -11.53 -19.81 -4.72
N ASN A 409 -10.65 -19.14 -3.96
CA ASN A 409 -9.33 -18.75 -4.43
C ASN A 409 -8.57 -20.00 -4.90
N LYS A 410 -8.48 -21.06 -4.08
CA LYS A 410 -7.85 -22.33 -4.44
C LYS A 410 -8.50 -23.04 -5.62
N LYS A 411 -9.84 -23.04 -5.72
CA LYS A 411 -10.58 -23.69 -6.83
C LYS A 411 -10.37 -23.00 -8.16
N SER A 412 -10.15 -21.68 -8.17
CA SER A 412 -9.78 -20.95 -9.40
C SER A 412 -8.57 -21.60 -10.09
N ARG A 413 -7.63 -22.19 -9.31
CA ARG A 413 -6.48 -22.97 -9.80
C ARG A 413 -6.86 -24.22 -10.62
N THR A 414 -7.97 -24.88 -10.30
CA THR A 414 -8.30 -26.22 -10.83
C THR A 414 -9.25 -26.22 -12.03
N THR A 415 -9.91 -25.10 -12.31
CA THR A 415 -10.89 -25.00 -13.41
C THR A 415 -10.39 -24.21 -14.62
N MET A 416 -9.15 -23.70 -14.57
CA MET A 416 -8.51 -22.97 -15.67
C MET A 416 -7.46 -23.85 -16.34
N ASP A 417 -7.28 -23.71 -17.65
CA ASP A 417 -6.20 -24.38 -18.37
C ASP A 417 -4.86 -23.89 -17.78
N ILE A 418 -4.23 -24.79 -17.01
CA ILE A 418 -3.06 -24.55 -16.16
C ILE A 418 -1.87 -24.02 -16.99
N SER A 419 -1.89 -24.19 -18.32
CA SER A 419 -0.86 -23.69 -19.22
C SER A 419 -0.82 -22.14 -19.36
N ARG A 420 -1.92 -21.44 -19.06
CA ARG A 420 -2.07 -19.99 -19.29
C ARG A 420 -1.88 -19.13 -18.04
N LEU A 421 -2.06 -19.69 -16.85
CA LEU A 421 -1.80 -19.03 -15.56
C LEU A 421 -0.48 -19.48 -14.95
N ARG A 422 0.64 -19.20 -15.62
CA ARG A 422 1.97 -19.57 -15.11
C ARG A 422 2.26 -19.11 -13.65
N ASN A 423 1.46 -18.21 -13.07
CA ASN A 423 1.81 -17.40 -11.89
C ASN A 423 0.66 -17.16 -10.88
N TRP A 424 -0.33 -18.05 -10.76
CA TRP A 424 -1.36 -17.90 -9.71
C TRP A 424 -0.76 -18.16 -8.32
N SER A 425 -1.09 -17.33 -7.33
CA SER A 425 -0.68 -17.49 -5.93
C SER A 425 -1.86 -17.31 -4.99
N GLU A 426 -1.85 -18.00 -3.86
CA GLU A 426 -2.81 -17.77 -2.77
C GLU A 426 -2.66 -16.35 -2.20
N ASN A 427 -3.70 -15.80 -1.56
CA ASN A 427 -3.61 -14.52 -0.88
C ASN A 427 -3.20 -14.71 0.59
N PRO A 428 -1.99 -14.28 1.00
CA PRO A 428 -1.54 -14.48 2.37
C PRO A 428 -2.29 -13.60 3.39
N THR A 429 -2.95 -12.52 2.92
CA THR A 429 -3.83 -11.70 3.78
C THR A 429 -5.05 -12.48 4.25
N ASP A 430 -5.61 -13.39 3.43
CA ASP A 430 -6.78 -14.20 3.85
C ASP A 430 -6.44 -15.10 5.03
N TYR A 431 -5.25 -15.69 5.01
CA TYR A 431 -4.74 -16.51 6.11
C TYR A 431 -4.42 -15.70 7.36
N THR A 432 -3.98 -14.46 7.19
CA THR A 432 -3.79 -13.52 8.29
C THR A 432 -5.15 -13.18 8.93
N GLU A 433 -6.14 -12.79 8.13
CA GLU A 433 -7.52 -12.50 8.57
C GLU A 433 -8.16 -13.72 9.26
N ARG A 434 -8.00 -14.91 8.68
CA ARG A 434 -8.46 -16.17 9.29
C ARG A 434 -7.79 -16.40 10.65
N GLY A 435 -6.48 -16.19 10.75
CA GLY A 435 -5.73 -16.33 12.00
C GLY A 435 -6.20 -15.36 13.08
N GLU A 436 -6.50 -14.12 12.69
CA GLU A 436 -7.08 -13.10 13.57
C GLU A 436 -8.45 -13.54 14.10
N ILE A 437 -9.37 -13.94 13.22
CA ILE A 437 -10.71 -14.43 13.61
C ILE A 437 -10.60 -15.63 14.57
N LEU A 438 -9.74 -16.60 14.25
CA LEU A 438 -9.52 -17.78 15.10
C LEU A 438 -8.97 -17.42 16.47
N PHE A 439 -8.07 -16.43 16.55
CA PHE A 439 -7.55 -15.97 17.82
C PHE A 439 -8.65 -15.35 18.69
N VAL A 440 -9.52 -14.52 18.11
CA VAL A 440 -10.66 -13.92 18.86
C VAL A 440 -11.66 -14.99 19.30
N LEU A 441 -11.83 -16.06 18.53
CA LEU A 441 -12.60 -17.26 18.91
C LEU A 441 -11.88 -18.19 19.92
N ASP A 442 -10.74 -17.76 20.48
CA ASP A 442 -9.87 -18.53 21.40
C ASP A 442 -9.29 -19.83 20.82
N ARG A 443 -9.27 -19.98 19.48
CA ARG A 443 -8.70 -21.14 18.75
C ARG A 443 -7.23 -20.90 18.41
N LYS A 444 -6.41 -20.67 19.45
CA LYS A 444 -5.01 -20.18 19.34
C LYS A 444 -4.09 -21.05 18.46
N ALA A 445 -4.18 -22.38 18.58
CA ALA A 445 -3.34 -23.29 17.78
C ALA A 445 -3.63 -23.19 16.27
N GLU A 446 -4.91 -23.06 15.90
CA GLU A 446 -5.34 -22.90 14.51
C GLU A 446 -5.04 -21.50 13.98
N ALA A 447 -5.06 -20.49 14.85
CA ALA A 447 -4.61 -19.14 14.51
C ALA A 447 -3.12 -19.15 14.11
N ILE A 448 -2.25 -19.80 14.90
CA ILE A 448 -0.83 -19.97 14.56
C ILE A 448 -0.65 -20.72 13.24
N ALA A 449 -1.42 -21.80 13.01
CA ALA A 449 -1.36 -22.53 11.75
C ALA A 449 -1.74 -21.64 10.55
N SER A 450 -2.74 -20.77 10.70
CA SER A 450 -3.16 -19.82 9.67
C SER A 450 -2.07 -18.77 9.41
N PHE A 451 -1.48 -18.17 10.44
CA PHE A 451 -0.36 -17.23 10.25
C PHE A 451 0.86 -17.88 9.60
N ARG A 452 1.19 -19.13 9.97
CA ARG A 452 2.26 -19.88 9.29
C ARG A 452 1.97 -20.07 7.80
N LYS A 453 0.71 -20.33 7.43
CA LYS A 453 0.34 -20.44 6.01
C LYS A 453 0.46 -19.10 5.27
N ALA A 454 0.10 -17.98 5.91
CA ALA A 454 0.34 -16.64 5.35
C ALA A 454 1.83 -16.41 5.06
N ILE A 455 2.69 -16.76 6.02
CA ILE A 455 4.15 -16.62 5.93
C ILE A 455 4.77 -17.54 4.87
N GLU A 456 4.24 -18.76 4.71
CA GLU A 456 4.66 -19.70 3.65
C GLU A 456 4.38 -19.11 2.26
N VAL A 457 3.27 -18.39 2.11
CA VAL A 457 2.87 -17.76 0.84
C VAL A 457 3.65 -16.45 0.59
N ASP A 458 3.85 -15.61 1.61
CA ASP A 458 4.70 -14.40 1.53
C ASP A 458 5.42 -14.17 2.87
N ASP A 459 6.72 -14.48 2.90
CA ASP A 459 7.54 -14.40 4.12
C ASP A 459 7.85 -12.95 4.55
N ARG A 460 7.53 -11.96 3.69
CA ARG A 460 7.68 -10.53 3.94
C ARG A 460 6.45 -9.91 4.63
N MET A 461 5.52 -10.70 5.15
CA MET A 461 4.36 -10.21 5.90
C MET A 461 4.69 -9.93 7.37
N ALA A 462 5.23 -8.74 7.67
CA ALA A 462 5.53 -8.31 9.04
C ALA A 462 4.31 -8.42 9.99
N GLY A 463 3.10 -8.12 9.49
CA GLY A 463 1.84 -8.29 10.22
C GLY A 463 1.60 -9.73 10.69
N ALA A 464 1.74 -10.70 9.79
CA ALA A 464 1.54 -12.13 10.10
C ALA A 464 2.57 -12.63 11.13
N TRP A 465 3.84 -12.24 10.98
CA TRP A 465 4.89 -12.55 11.95
C TRP A 465 4.60 -11.96 13.34
N SER A 466 4.23 -10.68 13.40
CA SER A 466 3.91 -9.99 14.66
C SER A 466 2.69 -10.60 15.36
N ASN A 467 1.61 -10.88 14.60
CA ASN A 467 0.40 -11.48 15.14
C ASN A 467 0.66 -12.92 15.61
N MET A 468 1.42 -13.72 14.85
CA MET A 468 1.84 -15.05 15.30
C MET A 468 2.64 -14.97 16.59
N GLY A 469 3.59 -14.05 16.70
CA GLY A 469 4.38 -13.83 17.91
C GLY A 469 3.52 -13.42 19.12
N PHE A 470 2.51 -12.58 18.89
CA PHE A 470 1.54 -12.22 19.93
C PHE A 470 0.74 -13.44 20.42
N VAL A 471 0.24 -14.29 19.52
CA VAL A 471 -0.50 -15.51 19.90
C VAL A 471 0.41 -16.51 20.62
N GLN A 472 1.66 -16.70 20.16
CA GLN A 472 2.65 -17.56 20.82
C GLN A 472 2.95 -17.10 22.25
N MET A 473 3.13 -15.80 22.44
CA MET A 473 3.30 -15.21 23.78
C MET A 473 2.09 -15.48 24.67
N LYS A 474 0.86 -15.37 24.14
CA LYS A 474 -0.38 -15.71 24.88
C LYS A 474 -0.51 -17.19 25.21
N MET A 475 0.20 -18.07 24.49
CA MET A 475 0.32 -19.49 24.80
C MET A 475 1.48 -19.82 25.75
N GLY A 476 2.29 -18.83 26.13
CA GLY A 476 3.47 -19.01 26.99
C GLY A 476 4.74 -19.44 26.25
N ASP A 477 4.70 -19.57 24.91
CA ASP A 477 5.89 -19.87 24.10
C ASP A 477 6.66 -18.59 23.79
N PHE A 478 7.34 -18.08 24.82
CA PHE A 478 8.09 -16.82 24.74
C PHE A 478 9.27 -16.86 23.78
N ALA A 479 9.87 -18.05 23.55
CA ALA A 479 11.00 -18.20 22.64
C ALA A 479 10.56 -18.10 21.18
N ALA A 480 9.48 -18.81 20.81
CA ALA A 480 8.92 -18.68 19.47
C ALA A 480 8.36 -17.26 19.24
N ALA A 481 7.73 -16.66 20.26
CA ALA A 481 7.25 -15.28 20.18
C ALA A 481 8.37 -14.29 19.89
N GLU A 482 9.51 -14.41 20.58
CA GLU A 482 10.69 -13.56 20.37
C GLU A 482 11.18 -13.66 18.92
N SER A 483 11.36 -14.88 18.40
CA SER A 483 11.79 -15.10 17.01
C SER A 483 10.82 -14.49 15.99
N SER A 484 9.51 -14.65 16.20
CA SER A 484 8.49 -14.14 15.29
C SER A 484 8.44 -12.61 15.29
N ILE A 485 8.51 -11.99 16.48
CA ILE A 485 8.49 -10.52 16.62
C ILE A 485 9.77 -9.91 16.05
N ASP A 486 10.94 -10.49 16.32
CA ASP A 486 12.21 -10.00 15.78
C ASP A 486 12.23 -10.10 14.23
N ARG A 487 11.63 -11.16 13.65
CA ARG A 487 11.44 -11.25 12.20
C ARG A 487 10.51 -10.16 11.65
N ALA A 488 9.42 -9.86 12.35
CA ALA A 488 8.52 -8.77 11.96
C ALA A 488 9.23 -7.41 11.93
N ILE A 489 10.04 -7.11 12.95
CA ILE A 489 10.84 -5.87 13.04
C ILE A 489 11.92 -5.83 11.96
N ALA A 490 12.57 -6.95 11.66
CA ALA A 490 13.58 -7.02 10.60
C ALA A 490 12.97 -6.75 9.20
N ILE A 491 11.73 -7.17 8.97
CA ILE A 491 11.00 -6.92 7.72
C ILE A 491 10.50 -5.47 7.65
N ASP A 492 9.86 -5.00 8.73
CA ASP A 492 9.37 -3.63 8.85
C ASP A 492 9.79 -3.00 10.19
N PRO A 493 10.95 -2.31 10.23
CA PRO A 493 11.40 -1.61 11.42
C PRO A 493 10.50 -0.45 11.85
N LYS A 494 9.59 0.01 10.97
CA LYS A 494 8.62 1.08 11.27
C LYS A 494 7.27 0.53 11.70
N PHE A 495 7.15 -0.79 11.93
CA PHE A 495 5.91 -1.40 12.40
C PHE A 495 5.74 -1.21 13.91
N ALA A 496 5.05 -0.14 14.32
CA ALA A 496 4.81 0.19 15.74
C ALA A 496 4.24 -0.98 16.56
N ALA A 497 3.34 -1.78 15.98
CA ALA A 497 2.74 -2.91 16.69
C ALA A 497 3.73 -4.04 16.98
N ALA A 498 4.72 -4.29 16.11
CA ALA A 498 5.77 -5.26 16.38
C ALA A 498 6.67 -4.81 17.54
N TRP A 499 7.03 -3.52 17.59
CA TRP A 499 7.74 -2.94 18.73
C TRP A 499 6.92 -2.97 20.03
N SER A 500 5.61 -2.69 19.95
CA SER A 500 4.70 -2.82 21.10
C SER A 500 4.61 -4.27 21.60
N ASN A 501 4.52 -5.24 20.69
CA ASN A 501 4.55 -6.66 21.02
C ASN A 501 5.91 -7.09 21.62
N ARG A 502 7.02 -6.53 21.13
CA ARG A 502 8.34 -6.73 21.73
C ARG A 502 8.39 -6.21 23.16
N GLY A 503 7.87 -5.01 23.38
CA GLY A 503 7.72 -4.40 24.71
C GLY A 503 6.89 -5.29 25.64
N ARG A 504 5.76 -5.82 25.15
CA ARG A 504 4.89 -6.71 25.94
C ARG A 504 5.60 -8.02 26.29
N LEU A 505 6.25 -8.66 25.32
CA LEU A 505 7.02 -9.87 25.54
C LEU A 505 8.11 -9.69 26.60
N LEU A 506 8.85 -8.57 26.53
CA LEU A 506 9.90 -8.25 27.50
C LEU A 506 9.31 -7.96 28.89
N TYR A 507 8.16 -7.30 28.96
CA TYR A 507 7.42 -7.05 30.19
C TYR A 507 7.00 -8.36 30.87
N GLU A 508 6.39 -9.29 30.13
CA GLU A 508 5.99 -10.62 30.64
C GLU A 508 7.20 -11.42 31.14
N ARG A 509 8.37 -11.23 30.52
CA ARG A 509 9.65 -11.81 30.96
C ARG A 509 10.34 -11.00 32.07
N LYS A 510 9.68 -9.99 32.65
CA LYS A 510 10.18 -9.09 33.71
C LYS A 510 11.46 -8.31 33.33
N ARG A 511 11.73 -8.16 32.03
CA ARG A 511 12.84 -7.35 31.48
C ARG A 511 12.37 -5.91 31.26
N TYR A 512 12.02 -5.24 32.37
CA TYR A 512 11.24 -3.99 32.33
C TYR A 512 11.96 -2.83 31.61
N LEU A 513 13.27 -2.64 31.81
CA LEU A 513 13.99 -1.55 31.12
C LEU A 513 14.08 -1.76 29.60
N GLU A 514 14.26 -3.00 29.16
CA GLU A 514 14.26 -3.33 27.74
C GLU A 514 12.86 -3.21 27.13
N SER A 515 11.83 -3.56 27.91
CA SER A 515 10.43 -3.31 27.55
C SER A 515 10.16 -1.82 27.31
N VAL A 516 10.66 -0.94 28.18
CA VAL A 516 10.56 0.51 28.01
C VAL A 516 11.24 0.97 26.71
N ALA A 517 12.44 0.47 26.39
CA ALA A 517 13.12 0.81 25.16
C ALA A 517 12.32 0.40 23.91
N ALA A 518 11.69 -0.79 23.92
CA ALA A 518 10.82 -1.22 22.84
C ALA A 518 9.56 -0.33 22.72
N TYR A 519 8.96 0.08 23.84
CA TYR A 519 7.84 1.02 23.84
C TYR A 519 8.25 2.45 23.43
N ASP A 520 9.48 2.87 23.69
CA ASP A 520 10.04 4.13 23.18
C ASP A 520 10.08 4.12 21.64
N GLU A 521 10.53 3.03 21.03
CA GLU A 521 10.47 2.89 19.56
C GLU A 521 9.02 2.84 19.04
N ALA A 522 8.13 2.10 19.71
CA ALA A 522 6.73 2.04 19.34
C ALA A 522 6.05 3.42 19.40
N SER A 523 6.33 4.22 20.44
CA SER A 523 5.73 5.55 20.63
C SER A 523 6.26 6.61 19.67
N LYS A 524 7.53 6.51 19.23
CA LYS A 524 8.05 7.34 18.12
C LYS A 524 7.29 7.08 16.82
N LEU A 525 6.91 5.82 16.57
CA LEU A 525 6.25 5.38 15.34
C LEU A 525 4.73 5.59 15.36
N ASN A 526 4.10 5.52 16.54
CA ASN A 526 2.67 5.78 16.73
C ASN A 526 2.43 6.52 18.05
N PRO A 527 2.64 7.85 18.09
CA PRO A 527 2.52 8.63 19.32
C PRO A 527 1.08 8.82 19.81
N GLN A 528 0.08 8.50 18.99
CA GLN A 528 -1.35 8.67 19.29
C GLN A 528 -2.02 7.37 19.75
N ASP A 529 -1.24 6.35 20.09
CA ASP A 529 -1.78 5.10 20.64
C ASP A 529 -1.69 5.11 22.17
N PRO A 530 -2.84 5.24 22.89
CA PRO A 530 -2.83 5.27 24.35
C PRO A 530 -2.37 3.95 24.97
N GLU A 531 -2.47 2.82 24.25
CA GLU A 531 -2.04 1.52 24.75
C GLU A 531 -0.50 1.45 24.89
N ILE A 532 0.23 2.01 23.92
CA ILE A 532 1.70 2.07 23.94
C ILE A 532 2.16 2.84 25.17
N TRP A 533 1.59 4.02 25.41
CA TRP A 533 1.92 4.88 26.54
C TRP A 533 1.56 4.25 27.88
N THR A 534 0.41 3.57 27.96
CA THR A 534 -0.04 2.85 29.16
C THR A 534 0.93 1.72 29.51
N ASN A 535 1.27 0.87 28.54
CA ASN A 535 2.16 -0.27 28.76
C ASN A 535 3.60 0.20 29.07
N ARG A 536 4.06 1.28 28.43
CA ARG A 536 5.31 1.95 28.81
C ARG A 536 5.30 2.41 30.26
N GLY A 537 4.20 3.03 30.69
CA GLY A 537 3.99 3.45 32.07
C GLY A 537 4.04 2.31 33.06
N ALA A 538 3.35 1.20 32.76
CA ALA A 538 3.41 -0.02 33.56
C ALA A 538 4.84 -0.57 33.66
N ALA A 539 5.55 -0.70 32.53
CA ALA A 539 6.95 -1.16 32.53
C ALA A 539 7.87 -0.26 33.37
N LEU A 540 7.72 1.07 33.29
CA LEU A 540 8.47 2.02 34.10
C LEU A 540 8.16 1.90 35.60
N TYR A 541 6.89 1.67 35.95
CA TYR A 541 6.48 1.49 37.34
C TYR A 541 7.15 0.25 37.95
N PHE A 542 7.12 -0.90 37.25
CA PHE A 542 7.79 -2.12 37.70
C PHE A 542 9.33 -2.05 37.63
N ALA A 543 9.88 -1.15 36.81
CA ALA A 543 11.30 -0.80 36.84
C ALA A 543 11.69 0.17 37.99
N GLY A 544 10.74 0.60 38.82
CA GLY A 544 10.96 1.52 39.94
C GLY A 544 11.00 3.00 39.57
N ASN A 545 10.69 3.37 38.32
CA ASN A 545 10.71 4.75 37.84
C ASN A 545 9.32 5.41 37.86
N LYS A 546 8.83 5.64 39.08
CA LYS A 546 7.47 6.14 39.35
C LYS A 546 7.13 7.44 38.61
N ASN A 547 8.04 8.41 38.61
CA ASN A 547 7.80 9.73 38.01
C ASN A 547 7.64 9.65 36.48
N GLN A 548 8.47 8.85 35.80
CA GLN A 548 8.32 8.66 34.35
C GLN A 548 7.12 7.77 34.00
N ALA A 549 6.76 6.83 34.88
CA ALA A 549 5.55 6.02 34.73
C ALA A 549 4.30 6.93 34.70
N LEU A 550 4.15 7.83 35.68
CA LEU A 550 3.04 8.80 35.71
C LEU A 550 3.00 9.65 34.44
N LYS A 551 4.13 10.20 33.98
CA LYS A 551 4.18 10.98 32.72
C LYS A 551 3.68 10.19 31.52
N SER A 552 4.02 8.90 31.44
CA SER A 552 3.59 8.04 30.32
C SER A 552 2.09 7.79 30.38
N VAL A 553 1.57 7.51 31.58
CA VAL A 553 0.13 7.27 31.78
C VAL A 553 -0.69 8.54 31.57
N ASP A 554 -0.19 9.70 32.01
CA ASP A 554 -0.83 10.99 31.74
C ASP A 554 -0.84 11.30 30.23
N GLN A 555 0.21 10.92 29.48
CA GLN A 555 0.20 11.02 28.02
C GLN A 555 -0.89 10.13 27.40
N ALA A 556 -1.06 8.88 27.87
CA ALA A 556 -2.16 8.02 27.41
C ALA A 556 -3.54 8.65 27.67
N LEU A 557 -3.76 9.20 28.86
CA LEU A 557 -5.02 9.86 29.24
C LEU A 557 -5.23 11.21 28.54
N SER A 558 -4.16 11.87 28.08
CA SER A 558 -4.27 13.06 27.24
C SER A 558 -4.79 12.73 25.83
N ILE A 559 -4.49 11.52 25.34
CA ILE A 559 -4.95 11.01 24.04
C ILE A 559 -6.39 10.50 24.16
N ASP A 560 -6.66 9.67 25.17
CA ASP A 560 -7.99 9.19 25.49
C ASP A 560 -8.24 9.26 27.02
N PRO A 561 -8.96 10.30 27.49
CA PRO A 561 -9.26 10.47 28.91
C PRO A 561 -10.05 9.31 29.53
N ASN A 562 -10.75 8.52 28.71
CA ASN A 562 -11.59 7.41 29.15
C ASN A 562 -10.90 6.04 28.98
N TYR A 563 -9.60 6.02 28.62
CA TYR A 563 -8.86 4.78 28.45
C TYR A 563 -8.65 4.07 29.79
N LYS A 564 -9.56 3.14 30.11
CA LYS A 564 -9.59 2.43 31.40
C LYS A 564 -8.25 1.83 31.84
N PRO A 565 -7.48 1.14 30.96
CA PRO A 565 -6.19 0.59 31.38
C PRO A 565 -5.21 1.66 31.89
N ALA A 566 -5.21 2.87 31.31
CA ALA A 566 -4.38 3.96 31.82
C ALA A 566 -4.86 4.44 33.20
N GLN A 567 -6.17 4.56 33.41
CA GLN A 567 -6.73 4.97 34.71
C GLN A 567 -6.36 3.97 35.82
N GLU A 568 -6.42 2.67 35.52
CA GLU A 568 -6.04 1.59 36.44
C GLU A 568 -4.56 1.67 36.84
N ILE A 569 -3.66 1.77 35.85
CA ILE A 569 -2.23 1.90 36.12
C ILE A 569 -1.94 3.20 36.89
N ARG A 570 -2.60 4.32 36.56
CA ARG A 570 -2.43 5.60 37.29
C ARG A 570 -2.78 5.46 38.77
N SER A 571 -3.90 4.80 39.06
CA SER A 571 -4.37 4.53 40.42
C SER A 571 -3.37 3.65 41.18
N GLN A 572 -2.88 2.60 40.53
CA GLN A 572 -1.87 1.70 41.10
C GLN A 572 -0.58 2.44 41.44
N ILE A 573 -0.13 3.35 40.56
CA ILE A 573 1.05 4.17 40.82
C ILE A 573 0.82 5.14 41.99
N GLY A 574 -0.37 5.75 42.09
CA GLY A 574 -0.69 6.72 43.14
C GLY A 574 -0.90 6.12 44.54
N SER A 575 -1.23 4.83 44.64
CA SER A 575 -1.64 4.17 45.90
C SER A 575 -0.48 3.57 46.72
N ASN A 576 0.73 3.48 46.16
CA ASN A 576 1.97 3.05 46.82
C ASN A 576 2.98 4.19 46.85
#